data_AF-A0A960W948-F1
#
_entry.id   AF-A0A960W948-F1
#
_cell.length_a   1.000
_cell.length_b   1.000
_cell.length_c   1.000
_cell.angle_alpha   90.00
_cell.angle_beta   90.00
_cell.angle_gamma   90.00
#
_symmetry.space_group_name_H-M   'P 1'
#
loop_
_entity.id
_entity.type
_entity.pdbx_description
1 polymer ?
#
loop_
_entity_poly.entity_id
_entity_poly.type
_entity_poly.pdbx_seq_one_letter_code
_entity_poly.pdbx_strand_id
1 'polypeptide(L)'
;MAHNEREGLGKDYYWKELLHRKLDGELSEEQKAQVDEYLASSAEAQLEWKTLCQLKSLTQEYFAQAKKNAPQESLWDAVSQQIGQGAGLTVTAQPQRTVITPVFRRRWLTWGTAVAAVFIGAVSFYLFTFWGNKSTIVQNPCIIESVESKKGSVMVFQDDASGTTYIWLLSSMESDHEQHRGNAS
;
A
#
# COMPACT_ATOMS: atom_id res chain seq x y z
N MET A 1 27.54 29.48 16.32
CA MET A 1 28.05 28.31 15.57
C MET A 1 27.04 27.17 15.40
N ALA A 2 26.02 27.01 16.27
CA ALA A 2 25.04 25.92 16.16
C ALA A 2 23.94 26.06 15.07
N HIS A 3 23.93 27.13 14.26
CA HIS A 3 22.86 27.35 13.28
C HIS A 3 23.14 26.74 11.89
N ASN A 4 24.41 26.44 11.56
CA ASN A 4 24.79 25.87 10.26
C ASN A 4 24.63 24.34 10.17
N GLU A 5 24.59 23.62 11.29
CA GLU A 5 24.47 22.14 11.27
C GLU A 5 23.04 21.66 10.97
N ARG A 6 22.02 22.47 11.25
CA ARG A 6 20.62 22.10 10.99
C ARG A 6 20.22 22.17 9.51
N GLU A 7 20.89 23.00 8.71
CA GLU A 7 20.62 23.07 7.27
C GLU A 7 21.22 21.88 6.50
N GLY A 8 22.31 21.29 7.00
CA GLY A 8 22.92 20.10 6.39
C GLY A 8 22.02 18.86 6.48
N LEU A 9 21.44 18.60 7.65
CA LEU A 9 20.59 17.43 7.90
C LEU A 9 19.36 17.37 6.98
N GLY A 10 18.77 18.52 6.65
CA GLY A 10 17.62 18.58 5.74
C GLY A 10 17.99 18.21 4.30
N LYS A 11 19.20 18.57 3.87
CA LYS A 11 19.68 18.30 2.51
C LYS A 11 19.98 16.82 2.30
N ASP A 12 20.62 16.17 3.26
CA ASP A 12 20.93 14.74 3.17
C ASP A 12 19.65 13.89 3.15
N TYR A 13 18.67 14.24 4.00
CA TYR A 13 17.37 13.58 4.00
C TYR A 13 16.65 13.75 2.66
N TYR A 14 16.67 14.96 2.08
CA TYR A 14 16.04 15.23 0.80
C TYR A 14 16.60 14.38 -0.34
N TRP A 15 17.93 14.24 -0.42
CA TRP A 15 18.56 13.43 -1.47
C TRP A 15 18.28 11.94 -1.30
N LYS A 16 18.28 11.44 -0.06
CA LYS A 16 17.90 10.04 0.22
C LYS A 16 16.48 9.74 -0.22
N GLU A 17 15.55 10.63 0.09
CA GLU A 17 14.16 10.50 -0.33
C GLU A 17 14.04 10.48 -1.87
N LEU A 18 14.75 11.37 -2.56
CA LEU A 18 14.77 11.37 -4.03
C LEU A 18 15.39 10.10 -4.63
N LEU A 19 16.43 9.54 -4.01
CA LEU A 19 17.00 8.25 -4.44
C LEU A 19 15.98 7.11 -4.27
N HIS A 20 15.26 7.06 -3.15
CA HIS A 20 14.20 6.06 -2.94
C HIS A 20 13.08 6.20 -3.98
N ARG A 21 12.58 7.41 -4.18
CA ARG A 21 11.56 7.67 -5.21
C ARG A 21 12.05 7.38 -6.63
N LYS A 22 13.34 7.58 -6.91
CA LYS A 22 13.95 7.16 -8.19
C LYS A 22 13.90 5.65 -8.36
N LEU A 23 14.20 4.90 -7.29
CA LEU A 23 14.14 3.44 -7.28
C LEU A 23 12.73 2.93 -7.60
N ASP A 24 11.70 3.63 -7.12
CA ASP A 24 10.29 3.29 -7.33
C ASP A 24 9.72 3.82 -8.66
N GLY A 25 10.46 4.70 -9.34
CA GLY A 25 10.05 5.28 -10.63
C GLY A 25 9.08 6.46 -10.50
N GLU A 26 9.00 7.09 -9.32
CA GLU A 26 8.02 8.13 -8.97
C GLU A 26 8.55 9.57 -9.15
N LEU A 27 9.68 9.75 -9.82
CA LEU A 27 10.28 11.07 -10.07
C LEU A 27 9.77 11.70 -11.37
N SER A 28 9.59 13.03 -11.36
CA SER A 28 9.44 13.83 -12.58
C SER A 28 10.73 13.85 -13.41
N GLU A 29 10.67 14.25 -14.68
CA GLU A 29 11.86 14.34 -15.53
C GLU A 29 12.88 15.37 -15.00
N GLU A 30 12.44 16.49 -14.43
CA GLU A 30 13.37 17.45 -13.81
C GLU A 30 14.07 16.85 -12.59
N GLN A 31 13.33 16.14 -11.74
CA GLN A 31 13.89 15.47 -10.56
C GLN A 31 14.85 14.36 -10.94
N LYS A 32 14.55 13.59 -12.00
CA LYS A 32 15.47 12.57 -12.52
C LYS A 32 16.80 13.17 -12.91
N ALA A 33 16.79 14.26 -13.67
CA ALA A 33 18.00 14.97 -14.09
C ALA A 33 18.82 15.48 -12.90
N GLN A 34 18.16 16.07 -11.88
CA GLN A 34 18.82 16.50 -10.64
C GLN A 34 19.49 15.35 -9.89
N VAL A 35 18.80 14.21 -9.77
CA VAL A 35 19.36 13.02 -9.12
C VAL A 35 20.51 12.43 -9.95
N ASP A 36 20.41 12.41 -11.28
CA ASP A 36 21.50 11.96 -12.15
C ASP A 36 22.75 12.84 -12.01
N GLU A 37 22.58 14.16 -11.94
CA GLU A 37 23.68 15.09 -11.67
C GLU A 37 24.28 14.86 -10.28
N TYR A 38 23.44 14.71 -9.25
CA TYR A 38 23.90 14.43 -7.89
C TYR A 38 24.69 13.12 -7.82
N LEU A 39 24.19 12.05 -8.44
CA LEU A 39 24.87 10.77 -8.55
C LEU A 39 26.19 10.89 -9.33
N ALA A 40 26.27 11.72 -10.37
CA ALA A 40 27.52 11.94 -11.10
C ALA A 40 28.58 12.65 -10.24
N SER A 41 28.15 13.52 -9.32
CA SER A 41 29.04 14.36 -8.51
C SER A 41 29.45 13.78 -7.14
N SER A 42 28.71 12.80 -6.60
CA SER A 42 28.91 12.28 -5.24
C SER A 42 29.16 10.77 -5.21
N ALA A 43 30.36 10.35 -4.79
CA ALA A 43 30.70 8.95 -4.64
C ALA A 43 29.89 8.24 -3.54
N GLU A 44 29.52 8.97 -2.48
CA GLU A 44 28.67 8.46 -1.40
C GLU A 44 27.26 8.15 -1.93
N ALA A 45 26.68 9.06 -2.70
CA ALA A 45 25.38 8.85 -3.32
C ALA A 45 25.39 7.67 -4.32
N GLN A 46 26.47 7.49 -5.07
CA GLN A 46 26.64 6.31 -5.95
C GLN A 46 26.67 5.00 -5.15
N LEU A 47 27.35 4.98 -4.00
CA LEU A 47 27.40 3.80 -3.14
C LEU A 47 26.03 3.48 -2.54
N GLU A 48 25.31 4.49 -2.05
CA GLU A 48 23.95 4.34 -1.52
C GLU A 48 23.00 3.83 -2.62
N TRP A 49 23.01 4.45 -3.80
CA TRP A 49 22.21 4.02 -4.95
C TRP A 49 22.51 2.57 -5.36
N LYS A 50 23.78 2.18 -5.42
CA LYS A 50 24.17 0.79 -5.72
C LYS A 50 23.61 -0.18 -4.68
N THR A 51 23.66 0.18 -3.41
CA THR A 51 23.14 -0.63 -2.30
C THR A 51 21.62 -0.79 -2.43
N LEU A 52 20.90 0.29 -2.72
CA LEU A 52 19.44 0.27 -2.94
C LEU A 52 19.07 -0.62 -4.14
N CYS A 53 19.78 -0.51 -5.27
CA CYS A 53 19.54 -1.37 -6.43
C CYS A 53 19.80 -2.85 -6.12
N GLN A 54 20.86 -3.16 -5.36
CA GLN A 54 21.15 -4.53 -4.93
C GLN A 54 20.04 -5.09 -4.03
N LEU A 55 19.58 -4.31 -3.04
CA LEU A 55 18.49 -4.71 -2.15
C LEU A 55 17.19 -4.95 -2.92
N LYS A 56 16.86 -4.07 -3.88
CA LYS A 56 15.70 -4.27 -4.77
C LYS A 56 15.81 -5.57 -5.56
N SER A 57 16.98 -5.84 -6.13
CA SER A 57 17.23 -7.07 -6.89
C SER A 57 17.06 -8.32 -6.01
N LEU A 58 17.64 -8.33 -4.81
CA LEU A 58 17.51 -9.45 -3.87
C LEU A 58 16.05 -9.68 -3.45
N THR A 59 15.33 -8.61 -3.15
CA THR A 59 13.91 -8.66 -2.80
C THR A 59 13.07 -9.21 -3.96
N GLN A 60 13.31 -8.72 -5.18
CA GLN A 60 12.63 -9.21 -6.38
C GLN A 60 12.92 -10.69 -6.66
N GLU A 61 14.17 -11.12 -6.49
CA GLU A 61 14.55 -12.53 -6.65
C GLU A 61 13.86 -13.41 -5.60
N TYR A 62 13.86 -13.00 -4.34
CA TYR A 62 13.17 -13.70 -3.27
C TYR A 62 11.69 -13.87 -3.59
N PHE A 63 10.99 -12.81 -4.00
CA PHE A 63 9.57 -12.90 -4.37
C PHE A 63 9.35 -13.73 -5.64
N ALA A 64 10.26 -13.69 -6.60
CA ALA A 64 10.17 -14.54 -7.79
C ALA A 64 10.32 -16.03 -7.43
N GLN A 65 11.22 -16.38 -6.50
CA GLN A 65 11.37 -17.74 -5.99
C GLN A 65 10.16 -18.16 -5.14
N ALA A 66 9.69 -17.28 -4.25
CA ALA A 66 8.49 -17.51 -3.45
C ALA A 66 7.28 -17.77 -4.34
N LYS A 67 7.11 -17.00 -5.43
CA LYS A 67 6.04 -17.21 -6.42
C LYS A 67 6.14 -18.57 -7.14
N LYS A 68 7.35 -19.07 -7.39
CA LYS A 68 7.56 -20.40 -8.02
C LYS A 68 7.23 -21.55 -7.06
N ASN A 69 7.52 -21.36 -5.77
CA ASN A 69 7.36 -22.38 -4.74
C ASN A 69 6.01 -22.32 -4.03
N ALA A 70 5.27 -21.22 -4.17
CA ALA A 70 3.95 -21.06 -3.59
C ALA A 70 2.99 -22.11 -4.17
N PRO A 71 2.21 -22.81 -3.33
CA PRO A 71 1.11 -23.64 -3.80
C PRO A 71 0.22 -22.81 -4.73
N GLN A 72 -0.12 -23.35 -5.89
CA GLN A 72 -0.93 -22.66 -6.89
C GLN A 72 -2.41 -22.54 -6.50
N GLU A 73 -2.75 -22.82 -5.24
CA GLU A 73 -4.01 -22.38 -4.66
C GLU A 73 -3.97 -20.87 -4.62
N SER A 74 -4.97 -20.20 -5.23
CA SER A 74 -4.94 -18.75 -5.23
C SER A 74 -5.03 -18.28 -3.79
N LEU A 75 -4.17 -17.35 -3.38
CA LEU A 75 -4.28 -16.72 -2.06
C LEU A 75 -5.71 -16.18 -1.83
N TRP A 76 -6.41 -15.84 -2.90
CA TRP A 76 -7.82 -15.46 -2.86
C TRP A 76 -8.76 -16.62 -2.50
N ASP A 77 -8.50 -17.84 -2.96
CA ASP A 77 -9.26 -19.03 -2.56
C ASP A 77 -9.04 -19.33 -1.08
N ALA A 78 -7.80 -19.28 -0.60
CA ALA A 78 -7.49 -19.45 0.83
C ALA A 78 -8.16 -18.36 1.69
N VAL A 79 -8.08 -17.10 1.27
CA VAL A 79 -8.70 -15.96 1.97
C VAL A 79 -10.23 -16.06 1.93
N SER A 80 -10.83 -16.37 0.78
CA SER A 80 -12.29 -16.50 0.66
C SER A 80 -12.83 -17.70 1.42
N GLN A 81 -12.09 -18.81 1.47
CA GLN A 81 -12.41 -19.96 2.30
C GLN A 81 -12.36 -19.61 3.79
N GLN A 82 -11.33 -18.86 4.23
CA GLN A 82 -11.18 -18.46 5.62
C GLN A 82 -12.23 -17.41 6.05
N ILE A 83 -12.58 -16.45 5.18
CA ILE A 83 -13.67 -15.49 5.39
C ILE A 83 -15.02 -16.22 5.43
N GLY A 84 -15.26 -17.16 4.51
CA GLY A 84 -16.49 -17.95 4.45
C GLY A 84 -16.67 -18.90 5.64
N GLN A 85 -15.59 -19.34 6.28
CA GLN A 85 -15.64 -20.17 7.49
C GLN A 85 -15.70 -19.33 8.79
N GLY A 86 -15.14 -18.11 8.80
CA GLY A 86 -15.12 -17.22 9.96
C GLY A 86 -16.38 -16.37 10.12
N ALA A 87 -17.11 -16.11 9.03
CA ALA A 87 -18.42 -15.46 9.09
C ALA A 87 -19.51 -16.52 9.06
N GLY A 88 -20.19 -16.74 10.19
CA GLY A 88 -21.52 -17.39 10.24
C GLY A 88 -22.61 -16.62 9.48
N LEU A 89 -22.24 -15.80 8.50
CA LEU A 89 -23.13 -15.18 7.54
C LEU A 89 -23.22 -16.12 6.35
N THR A 90 -24.11 -17.10 6.46
CA THR A 90 -24.72 -17.76 5.31
C THR A 90 -25.39 -16.70 4.46
N VAL A 91 -24.62 -16.05 3.58
CA VAL A 91 -25.17 -15.30 2.46
C VAL A 91 -25.66 -16.36 1.48
N THR A 92 -26.89 -16.80 1.72
CA THR A 92 -27.69 -17.60 0.79
C THR A 92 -28.00 -16.71 -0.41
N ALA A 93 -27.00 -16.46 -1.27
CA ALA A 93 -27.21 -15.82 -2.55
C ALA A 93 -27.86 -16.85 -3.47
N GLN A 94 -29.16 -17.06 -3.29
CA GLN A 94 -29.98 -17.73 -4.28
C GLN A 94 -30.14 -16.75 -5.45
N PRO A 95 -29.64 -17.06 -6.66
CA PRO A 95 -29.94 -16.24 -7.82
C PRO A 95 -31.39 -16.53 -8.21
N GLN A 96 -32.33 -15.73 -7.72
CA GLN A 96 -33.66 -15.68 -8.33
C GLN A 96 -33.49 -15.08 -9.73
N ARG A 97 -33.24 -15.95 -10.71
CA ARG A 97 -33.47 -15.69 -12.12
C ARG A 97 -34.95 -15.35 -12.29
N THR A 98 -35.29 -14.08 -12.14
CA THR A 98 -36.53 -13.55 -12.66
C THR A 98 -36.44 -13.63 -14.18
N VAL A 99 -37.16 -14.59 -14.75
CA VAL A 99 -37.39 -14.69 -16.19
C VAL A 99 -38.29 -13.52 -16.56
N ILE A 100 -37.68 -12.37 -16.87
CA ILE A 100 -38.40 -11.21 -17.37
C ILE A 100 -38.72 -11.50 -18.84
N THR A 101 -39.96 -11.89 -19.12
CA THR A 101 -40.51 -12.08 -20.47
C THR A 101 -40.37 -10.79 -21.29
N PRO A 102 -39.73 -10.82 -22.48
CA PRO A 102 -39.63 -9.64 -23.33
C PRO A 102 -40.76 -9.63 -24.36
N VAL A 103 -41.88 -8.95 -24.08
CA VAL A 103 -42.96 -8.80 -25.09
C VAL A 103 -43.27 -7.34 -25.46
N PHE A 104 -42.62 -6.34 -24.86
CA PHE A 104 -43.05 -4.94 -25.06
C PHE A 104 -41.94 -3.90 -25.27
N ARG A 105 -40.94 -4.14 -26.13
CA ARG A 105 -39.86 -3.15 -26.34
C ARG A 105 -39.26 -3.04 -27.75
N ARG A 106 -40.06 -3.11 -28.83
CA ARG A 106 -39.51 -2.97 -30.20
C ARG A 106 -39.69 -1.60 -30.89
N ARG A 107 -40.34 -0.61 -30.26
CA ARG A 107 -40.53 0.72 -30.90
C ARG A 107 -40.01 1.94 -30.14
N TRP A 108 -39.72 1.84 -28.84
CA TRP A 108 -39.27 2.98 -28.03
C TRP A 108 -37.76 2.96 -27.72
N LEU A 109 -37.04 1.94 -28.17
CA LEU A 109 -35.63 1.75 -27.82
C LEU A 109 -34.65 2.60 -28.64
N THR A 110 -35.05 3.10 -29.81
CA THR A 110 -34.14 3.84 -30.70
C THR A 110 -33.97 5.31 -30.32
N TRP A 111 -34.93 5.89 -29.59
CA TRP A 111 -34.86 7.29 -29.16
C TRP A 111 -34.24 7.46 -27.77
N GLY A 112 -34.37 6.44 -26.90
CA GLY A 112 -33.84 6.50 -25.53
C GLY A 112 -32.32 6.35 -25.43
N THR A 113 -31.68 5.62 -26.36
CA THR A 113 -30.23 5.36 -26.31
C THR A 113 -29.40 6.60 -26.62
N ALA A 114 -29.86 7.48 -27.52
CA ALA A 114 -29.15 8.70 -27.87
C ALA A 114 -29.12 9.71 -26.69
N VAL A 115 -30.25 9.87 -25.99
CA VAL A 115 -30.35 10.79 -24.85
C VAL A 115 -29.51 10.30 -23.67
N ALA A 116 -29.49 8.99 -23.42
CA ALA A 116 -28.68 8.40 -22.34
C ALA A 116 -27.17 8.58 -22.57
N ALA A 117 -26.69 8.42 -23.80
CA ALA A 117 -25.27 8.58 -24.13
C ALA A 117 -24.78 10.03 -23.91
N VAL A 118 -25.60 11.02 -24.30
CA VAL A 118 -25.28 12.44 -24.08
C VAL A 118 -25.27 12.78 -22.60
N PHE A 119 -26.21 12.25 -21.82
CA PHE A 119 -26.25 12.47 -20.37
C PHE A 119 -25.05 11.86 -19.65
N ILE A 120 -24.66 10.63 -20.01
CA ILE A 120 -23.48 9.98 -19.43
C ILE A 120 -22.21 10.77 -19.79
N GLY A 121 -22.05 11.19 -21.05
CA GLY A 121 -20.92 12.01 -21.48
C GLY A 121 -20.85 13.35 -20.74
N ALA A 122 -21.97 14.05 -20.60
CA ALA A 122 -22.03 15.33 -19.89
C ALA A 122 -21.74 15.19 -18.39
N VAL A 123 -22.27 14.14 -17.75
CA VAL A 123 -22.00 13.87 -16.32
C VAL A 123 -20.55 13.46 -16.11
N SER A 124 -19.97 12.59 -16.95
CA SER A 124 -18.56 12.21 -16.87
C SER A 124 -17.64 13.41 -17.11
N PHE A 125 -17.96 14.28 -18.07
CA PHE A 125 -17.18 15.50 -18.31
C PHE A 125 -17.28 16.51 -17.16
N TYR A 126 -18.47 16.65 -16.57
CA TYR A 126 -18.68 17.51 -15.39
C TYR A 126 -17.92 17.00 -14.16
N LEU A 127 -17.98 15.68 -13.88
CA LEU A 127 -17.23 15.08 -12.78
C LEU A 127 -15.72 15.19 -13.00
N PHE A 128 -15.23 14.96 -14.21
CA PHE A 128 -13.80 15.06 -14.52
C PHE A 128 -13.26 16.49 -14.36
N THR A 129 -14.00 17.49 -14.85
CA THR A 129 -13.56 18.90 -14.81
C THR A 129 -13.76 19.57 -13.45
N PHE A 130 -14.79 19.17 -12.68
CA PHE A 130 -15.13 19.84 -11.42
C PHE A 130 -14.58 19.14 -10.17
N TRP A 131 -14.30 17.82 -10.21
CA TRP A 131 -13.70 17.08 -9.09
C TRP A 131 -12.20 16.77 -9.23
N GLY A 132 -11.60 16.96 -10.41
CA GLY A 132 -10.18 16.63 -10.64
C GLY A 132 -9.15 17.44 -9.82
N ASN A 133 -9.52 18.59 -9.23
CA ASN A 133 -8.55 19.52 -8.63
C ASN A 133 -8.77 19.83 -7.14
N LYS A 134 -9.51 19.00 -6.42
CA LYS A 134 -9.63 19.13 -4.95
C LYS A 134 -9.27 17.83 -4.27
N SER A 135 -7.99 17.48 -4.35
CA SER A 135 -7.36 16.66 -3.32
C SER A 135 -7.36 17.48 -2.03
N THR A 136 -8.50 17.54 -1.35
CA THR A 136 -8.50 17.78 0.09
C THR A 136 -7.69 16.64 0.68
N ILE A 137 -6.41 16.90 0.91
CA ILE A 137 -5.60 16.14 1.85
C ILE A 137 -6.37 16.25 3.15
N VAL A 138 -7.21 15.24 3.42
CA VAL A 138 -7.73 14.99 4.76
C VAL A 138 -6.47 14.69 5.56
N GLN A 139 -5.98 15.70 6.27
CA GLN A 139 -5.05 15.48 7.37
C GLN A 139 -5.83 14.68 8.40
N ASN A 140 -5.88 13.36 8.23
CA ASN A 140 -6.20 12.46 9.33
C ASN A 140 -5.03 12.63 10.30
N PRO A 141 -5.24 13.16 11.52
CA PRO A 141 -4.20 13.22 12.53
C PRO A 141 -3.95 11.78 13.00
N CYS A 142 -3.23 11.00 12.21
CA CYS A 142 -2.80 9.67 12.61
C CYS A 142 -1.78 9.84 13.75
N ILE A 143 -2.23 9.55 14.96
CA ILE A 143 -1.37 9.48 16.14
C ILE A 143 -0.81 8.05 16.18
N ILE A 144 0.44 7.90 15.76
CA ILE A 144 1.17 6.64 15.91
C ILE A 144 1.93 6.72 17.24
N GLU A 145 1.41 6.06 18.27
CA GLU A 145 2.14 5.84 19.51
C GLU A 145 2.81 4.46 19.47
N SER A 146 4.14 4.47 19.38
CA SER A 146 4.96 3.27 19.56
C SER A 146 5.51 3.29 20.96
N VAL A 147 5.09 2.34 21.80
CA VAL A 147 5.65 2.16 23.14
C VAL A 147 6.56 0.95 23.11
N GLU A 148 7.86 1.22 23.13
CA GLU A 148 8.88 0.19 23.16
C GLU A 148 9.22 -0.17 24.62
N SER A 149 9.08 -1.45 24.97
CA SER A 149 9.46 -1.95 26.28
C SER A 149 10.53 -3.02 26.14
N LYS A 150 11.32 -3.26 27.20
CA LYS A 150 12.31 -4.36 27.24
C LYS A 150 11.70 -5.76 27.01
N LYS A 151 10.37 -5.90 27.07
CA LYS A 151 9.65 -7.18 26.95
C LYS A 151 8.90 -7.33 25.62
N GLY A 152 9.04 -6.38 24.71
CA GLY A 152 8.33 -6.36 23.43
C GLY A 152 7.90 -4.96 23.01
N SER A 153 7.52 -4.84 21.75
CA SER A 153 7.05 -3.60 21.14
C SER A 153 5.54 -3.66 20.90
N VAL A 154 4.84 -2.62 21.31
CA VAL A 154 3.41 -2.45 21.06
C VAL A 154 3.23 -1.24 20.16
N MET A 155 2.60 -1.47 19.01
CA MET A 155 2.20 -0.40 18.11
C MET A 155 0.69 -0.27 18.16
N VAL A 156 0.21 0.92 18.48
CA VAL A 156 -1.22 1.26 18.48
C VAL A 156 -1.49 2.19 17.31
N PHE A 157 -2.46 1.82 16.47
CA PHE A 157 -2.95 2.66 15.39
C PHE A 157 -4.45 2.89 15.58
N GLN A 158 -4.83 4.15 15.67
CA GLN A 158 -6.21 4.56 15.79
C GLN A 158 -6.62 5.24 14.49
N ASP A 159 -7.68 4.71 13.87
CA ASP A 159 -8.33 5.35 12.73
C ASP A 159 -9.53 6.15 13.21
N ASP A 160 -9.40 7.48 13.20
CA ASP A 160 -10.45 8.41 13.64
C ASP A 160 -11.71 8.34 12.76
N ALA A 161 -11.57 7.94 11.49
CA ALA A 161 -12.70 7.89 10.56
C ALA A 161 -13.63 6.71 10.85
N SER A 162 -13.07 5.55 11.21
CA SER A 162 -13.84 4.36 11.57
C SER A 162 -14.05 4.17 13.06
N GLY A 163 -13.30 4.90 13.90
CA GLY A 163 -13.24 4.67 15.34
C GLY A 163 -12.58 3.34 15.70
N THR A 164 -11.85 2.71 14.77
CA THR A 164 -11.23 1.40 14.98
C THR A 164 -9.81 1.56 15.50
N THR A 165 -9.49 0.86 16.59
CA THR A 165 -8.13 0.77 17.15
C THR A 165 -7.51 -0.57 16.79
N TYR A 166 -6.39 -0.52 16.09
CA TYR A 166 -5.55 -1.67 15.76
C TYR A 166 -4.39 -1.71 16.75
N ILE A 167 -4.24 -2.84 17.44
CA ILE A 167 -3.15 -3.07 18.39
C ILE A 167 -2.32 -4.24 17.87
N TRP A 168 -1.07 -3.96 17.49
CA TRP A 168 -0.12 -5.00 17.13
C TRP A 168 0.80 -5.30 18.30
N LEU A 169 0.78 -6.57 18.73
CA LEU A 169 1.65 -7.09 19.76
C LEU A 169 2.79 -7.84 19.08
N LEU A 170 3.97 -7.21 18.97
CA LEU A 170 5.17 -7.91 18.55
C LEU A 170 5.80 -8.57 19.77
N SER A 171 5.45 -9.84 19.99
CA SER A 171 6.21 -10.67 20.93
C SER A 171 7.56 -10.96 20.31
N SER A 172 8.62 -10.41 20.90
CA SER A 172 9.96 -10.93 20.69
C SER A 172 9.94 -12.38 21.15
N MET A 173 10.00 -13.33 20.21
CA MET A 173 10.32 -14.71 20.53
C MET A 173 11.77 -14.75 21.00
N GLU A 174 11.98 -14.31 22.23
CA GLU A 174 13.21 -14.53 22.95
C GLU A 174 13.26 -16.03 23.22
N SER A 175 14.10 -16.70 22.44
CA SER A 175 14.28 -18.13 22.46
C SER A 175 14.79 -18.55 23.84
N ASP A 176 13.91 -19.13 24.64
CA ASP A 176 14.19 -19.81 25.93
C ASP A 176 15.06 -21.08 25.74
N HIS A 177 16.22 -20.95 25.09
CA HIS A 177 17.14 -22.06 24.84
C HIS A 177 18.28 -22.17 25.86
N GLU A 178 18.32 -21.33 26.90
CA GLU A 178 19.40 -21.35 27.91
C GLU A 178 18.90 -21.57 29.34
N GLN A 179 18.25 -22.70 29.66
CA GLN A 179 18.15 -23.08 31.08
C GLN A 179 17.94 -24.57 31.43
N HIS A 180 18.53 -25.51 30.67
CA HIS A 180 18.58 -26.93 31.11
C HIS A 180 19.95 -27.62 31.03
N ARG A 181 21.06 -26.88 30.92
CA ARG A 181 22.42 -27.43 31.10
C ARG A 181 23.02 -27.00 32.43
N GLY A 182 22.67 -27.70 33.50
CA GLY A 182 23.36 -27.51 34.78
C GLY A 182 22.66 -28.15 35.96
N ASN A 183 22.60 -29.48 36.00
CA ASN A 183 22.55 -30.25 37.25
C ASN A 183 22.80 -31.73 36.92
N ALA A 184 24.07 -32.08 36.78
CA ALA A 184 24.57 -33.43 36.92
C ALA A 184 26.00 -33.34 37.48
N SER A 185 26.09 -33.32 38.81
CA SER A 185 27.31 -33.61 39.58
C SER A 185 26.87 -34.22 40.91
#